data_AF-A0AAP8QFH5-F1
#
_entry.id   AF-A0AAP8QFH5-F1
#
_cell.length_a   1.000
_cell.length_b   1.000
_cell.length_c   1.000
_cell.angle_alpha   90.00
_cell.angle_beta   90.00
_cell.angle_gamma   90.00
#
_symmetry.space_group_name_H-M   'P 1'
#
loop_
_entity.id
_entity.type
_entity.pdbx_description
1 polymer ?
#
loop_
_entity_poly.entity_id
_entity_poly.type
_entity_poly.pdbx_seq_one_letter_code
_entity_poly.pdbx_strand_id
1 'polypeptide(L)'
;MVTRPEQAVIGSILKEPVIIEKVLERVNHESLYQPLHKKIWMAMTELFESGTKIDILTVTTKLASDNLFISAGSSVYLTDLQASISTIETINYHVGIVAEQAKRRKLIRLGEQLQKDGHSLTR
;
A
#
# COMPACT_ATOMS: atom_id res chain seq x y z
N MET A 1 -3.45 10.67 -17.51
CA MET A 1 -4.09 9.83 -16.48
C MET A 1 -3.59 10.32 -15.12
N VAL A 2 -4.45 10.81 -14.23
CA VAL A 2 -4.02 11.22 -12.88
C VAL A 2 -4.01 9.96 -12.00
N THR A 3 -2.85 9.29 -11.92
CA THR A 3 -2.71 8.10 -11.08
C THR A 3 -2.72 8.51 -9.61
N ARG A 4 -3.57 7.88 -8.78
CA ARG A 4 -3.63 8.21 -7.36
C ARG A 4 -2.31 7.80 -6.68
N PRO A 5 -1.84 8.51 -5.65
CA PRO A 5 -0.53 8.23 -5.03
C PRO A 5 -0.31 6.79 -4.61
N GLU A 6 -1.31 6.14 -3.97
CA GLU A 6 -1.20 4.73 -3.56
C GLU A 6 -1.09 3.77 -4.75
N GLN A 7 -1.85 4.04 -5.82
CA GLN A 7 -1.81 3.27 -7.06
C GLN A 7 -0.45 3.42 -7.74
N ALA A 8 0.09 4.65 -7.73
CA ALA A 8 1.40 4.96 -8.27
C ALA A 8 2.51 4.20 -7.52
N VAL A 9 2.43 4.12 -6.19
CA VAL A 9 3.39 3.39 -5.37
C VAL A 9 3.36 1.89 -5.68
N ILE A 10 2.17 1.26 -5.60
CA ILE A 10 2.03 -0.18 -5.86
C ILE A 10 2.43 -0.52 -7.29
N GLY A 11 1.93 0.24 -8.27
CA GLY A 11 2.25 0.03 -9.68
C GLY A 11 3.74 0.17 -9.96
N SER A 12 4.42 1.12 -9.32
CA SER A 12 5.86 1.33 -9.54
C SER A 12 6.66 0.15 -9.01
N ILE A 13 6.29 -0.41 -7.85
CA ILE A 13 6.96 -1.61 -7.32
C ILE A 13 6.66 -2.82 -8.20
N LEU A 14 5.44 -2.98 -8.70
CA LEU A 14 5.13 -4.06 -9.65
C LEU A 14 5.92 -3.92 -10.95
N LYS A 15 6.20 -2.69 -11.40
CA LYS A 15 7.01 -2.42 -12.59
C LYS A 15 8.49 -2.67 -12.35
N GLU A 16 9.00 -2.23 -11.20
CA GLU A 16 10.40 -2.37 -10.81
C GLU A 16 10.50 -2.83 -9.34
N PRO A 17 10.46 -4.15 -9.08
CA PRO A 17 10.40 -4.72 -7.74
C PRO A 17 11.52 -4.27 -6.79
N VAL A 18 12.70 -3.98 -7.33
CA VAL A 18 13.88 -3.58 -6.54
C VAL A 18 13.68 -2.27 -5.78
N ILE A 19 12.72 -1.43 -6.17
CA ILE A 19 12.47 -0.16 -5.47
C ILE A 19 11.76 -0.36 -4.13
N ILE A 20 11.18 -1.54 -3.85
CA ILE A 20 10.41 -1.78 -2.63
C ILE A 20 11.21 -1.49 -1.35
N GLU A 21 12.51 -1.81 -1.36
CA GLU A 21 13.42 -1.56 -0.23
C GLU A 21 13.40 -0.09 0.20
N LYS A 22 13.54 0.82 -0.77
CA LYS A 22 13.50 2.27 -0.52
C LYS A 22 12.12 2.77 -0.12
N VAL A 23 11.06 2.16 -0.64
CA VAL A 23 9.69 2.57 -0.30
C VAL A 23 9.33 2.15 1.13
N LEU A 24 9.81 0.98 1.57
CA LEU A 24 9.58 0.45 2.92
C LEU A 24 10.11 1.35 4.04
N GLU A 25 11.15 2.13 3.77
CA GLU A 25 11.68 3.12 4.73
C GLU A 25 10.67 4.21 5.10
N ARG A 26 9.65 4.45 4.26
CA ARG A 26 8.74 5.60 4.38
C ARG A 26 7.27 5.22 4.45
N VAL A 27 6.90 4.05 3.93
CA VAL A 27 5.51 3.61 3.79
C VAL A 27 5.40 2.18 4.32
N ASN A 28 4.37 1.96 5.13
CA ASN A 28 3.96 0.64 5.59
C ASN A 28 2.49 0.39 5.26
N HIS A 29 1.97 -0.80 5.60
CA HIS A 29 0.57 -1.14 5.32
C HIS A 29 -0.43 -0.17 5.98
N GLU A 30 -0.14 0.38 7.17
CA GLU A 30 -1.01 1.37 7.83
C GLU A 30 -1.03 2.73 7.12
N SER A 31 0.00 2.99 6.30
CA SER A 31 0.15 4.24 5.55
C SER A 31 -0.82 4.32 4.37
N LEU A 32 -1.31 3.18 3.90
CA LEU A 32 -2.31 3.11 2.84
C LEU A 32 -3.72 3.32 3.42
N TYR A 33 -4.58 4.01 2.69
CA TYR A 33 -5.96 4.26 3.06
C TYR A 33 -6.87 3.14 2.58
N GLN A 34 -6.76 2.74 1.31
CA GLN A 34 -7.67 1.78 0.72
C GLN A 34 -7.40 0.36 1.26
N PRO A 35 -8.41 -0.35 1.80
CA PRO A 35 -8.23 -1.70 2.34
C PRO A 35 -7.61 -2.68 1.34
N LEU A 36 -7.98 -2.56 0.06
CA LEU A 36 -7.39 -3.39 -0.99
C LEU A 36 -5.88 -3.14 -1.15
N HIS A 37 -5.46 -1.88 -1.18
CA HIS A 37 -4.05 -1.52 -1.29
C HIS A 37 -3.24 -2.01 -0.10
N LYS A 38 -3.82 -1.98 1.12
CA LYS A 38 -3.19 -2.58 2.30
C LYS A 38 -2.90 -4.06 2.11
N LYS A 39 -3.87 -4.82 1.60
CA LYS A 39 -3.71 -6.26 1.34
C LYS A 39 -2.66 -6.53 0.27
N ILE A 40 -2.69 -5.80 -0.84
CA ILE A 40 -1.68 -5.91 -1.90
C ILE A 40 -0.29 -5.61 -1.35
N TRP A 41 -0.17 -4.54 -0.56
CA TRP A 41 1.09 -4.17 0.09
C TRP A 41 1.60 -5.28 1.01
N MET A 42 0.76 -5.82 1.90
CA MET A 42 1.13 -6.92 2.79
C MET A 42 1.62 -8.14 2.02
N ALA A 43 0.91 -8.53 0.95
CA ALA A 43 1.34 -9.64 0.09
C ALA A 43 2.72 -9.35 -0.55
N MET A 44 2.94 -8.14 -1.05
CA MET A 44 4.22 -7.74 -1.65
C MET A 44 5.37 -7.72 -0.62
N THR A 45 5.12 -7.25 0.61
CA THR A 45 6.13 -7.24 1.67
C THR A 45 6.47 -8.64 2.16
N GLU A 46 5.48 -9.52 2.30
CA GLU A 46 5.75 -10.91 2.67
C GLU A 46 6.55 -11.65 1.60
N LEU A 47 6.26 -11.42 0.31
CA LEU A 47 7.05 -11.96 -0.79
C LEU A 47 8.50 -11.43 -0.75
N PHE A 48 8.67 -10.13 -0.51
CA PHE A 48 9.98 -9.51 -0.36
C PHE A 48 10.79 -10.13 0.80
N GLU A 49 10.18 -10.25 1.98
CA GLU A 49 10.78 -10.82 3.18
C GLU A 49 11.14 -12.29 3.00
N SER A 50 10.34 -13.05 2.25
CA SER A 50 10.63 -14.45 1.96
C SER A 50 11.67 -14.64 0.83
N GLY A 51 12.20 -13.56 0.26
CA GLY A 51 13.07 -13.61 -0.92
C GLY A 51 12.37 -14.09 -2.20
N THR A 52 11.04 -14.11 -2.22
CA THR A 52 10.26 -14.48 -3.41
C THR A 52 10.17 -13.26 -4.33
N LYS A 53 10.32 -13.49 -5.63
CA LYS A 53 10.15 -12.44 -6.63
C LYS A 53 8.76 -11.81 -6.51
N ILE A 54 8.70 -10.49 -6.62
CA ILE A 54 7.44 -9.74 -6.68
C ILE A 54 7.08 -9.53 -8.14
N ASP A 55 5.97 -10.11 -8.58
CA ASP A 55 5.34 -9.87 -9.88
C ASP A 55 3.82 -10.14 -9.79
N ILE A 56 3.09 -9.83 -10.86
CA ILE A 56 1.62 -9.96 -10.87
C ILE A 56 1.17 -11.38 -10.52
N LEU A 57 1.87 -12.40 -11.02
CA LEU A 57 1.51 -13.80 -10.78
C LEU A 57 1.69 -14.15 -9.30
N THR A 58 2.88 -13.93 -8.75
CA THR A 58 3.22 -14.23 -7.35
C THR A 58 2.33 -13.47 -6.37
N VAL A 59 2.08 -12.18 -6.62
CA VAL A 59 1.19 -11.36 -5.79
C VAL A 59 -0.26 -11.87 -5.89
N THR A 60 -0.74 -12.23 -7.08
CA THR A 60 -2.11 -12.78 -7.24
C THR A 60 -2.24 -14.14 -6.54
N THR A 61 -1.25 -15.01 -6.67
CA THR A 61 -1.22 -16.32 -5.99
C THR A 61 -1.25 -16.14 -4.47
N LYS A 62 -0.47 -15.20 -3.94
CA LYS A 62 -0.46 -14.87 -2.52
C LYS A 62 -1.79 -14.29 -2.04
N LEU A 63 -2.42 -13.42 -2.82
CA LEU A 63 -3.75 -12.87 -2.47
C LEU A 63 -4.86 -13.93 -2.55
N ALA A 64 -4.73 -14.92 -3.43
CA ALA A 64 -5.68 -16.01 -3.57
C ALA A 64 -5.59 -17.01 -2.42
N SER A 65 -4.38 -17.30 -1.90
CA SER A 65 -4.21 -18.20 -0.74
C SER A 65 -4.93 -17.71 0.51
N ASP A 66 -5.15 -16.40 0.62
CA ASP A 66 -5.75 -15.80 1.80
C ASP A 66 -7.29 -15.78 1.74
N ASN A 67 -7.92 -16.30 0.66
CA ASN A 67 -9.36 -16.15 0.37
C ASN A 67 -9.83 -14.67 0.29
N LEU A 68 -8.89 -13.72 0.20
CA LEU A 68 -9.17 -12.28 0.35
C LEU A 68 -9.47 -11.57 -0.97
N PHE A 69 -9.28 -12.24 -2.11
CA PHE A 69 -9.33 -11.61 -3.43
C PHE A 69 -9.73 -12.62 -4.52
N ILE A 70 -10.84 -12.34 -5.22
CA ILE A 70 -11.34 -13.22 -6.30
C ILE A 70 -10.34 -13.15 -7.46
N SER A 71 -9.59 -14.23 -7.66
CA SER A 71 -8.43 -14.37 -8.56
C SER A 71 -8.58 -13.68 -9.93
N ALA A 72 -9.76 -13.73 -10.56
CA ALA A 72 -9.97 -13.18 -11.90
C ALA A 72 -9.98 -11.63 -11.98
N GLY A 73 -10.54 -10.93 -10.99
CA GLY A 73 -10.53 -9.46 -10.94
C GLY A 73 -9.22 -8.88 -10.39
N SER A 74 -8.41 -9.76 -9.80
CA SER A 74 -7.23 -9.42 -9.02
C SER A 74 -6.02 -9.11 -9.90
N SER A 75 -5.74 -10.02 -10.84
CA SER A 75 -4.63 -9.87 -11.78
C SER A 75 -4.85 -8.71 -12.75
N VAL A 76 -6.09 -8.49 -13.19
CA VAL A 76 -6.47 -7.35 -14.05
C VAL A 76 -6.15 -6.04 -13.34
N TYR A 77 -6.58 -5.88 -12.08
CA TYR A 77 -6.31 -4.66 -11.33
C TYR A 77 -4.81 -4.41 -11.15
N LEU A 78 -4.03 -5.43 -10.79
CA LEU A 78 -2.57 -5.30 -10.66
C LEU A 78 -1.90 -4.95 -11.99
N THR A 79 -2.39 -5.51 -13.10
CA THR A 79 -1.93 -5.19 -14.46
C THR A 79 -2.21 -3.74 -14.80
N ASP A 80 -3.42 -3.25 -14.50
CA ASP A 80 -3.80 -1.84 -14.72
C ASP A 80 -2.93 -0.90 -13.88
N LEU A 81 -2.65 -1.26 -12.62
CA LEU A 81 -1.75 -0.49 -11.77
C LEU A 81 -0.35 -0.40 -12.38
N GLN A 82 0.24 -1.51 -12.80
CA GLN A 82 1.55 -1.55 -13.43
C GLN A 82 1.58 -0.75 -14.75
N ALA A 83 0.55 -0.91 -15.58
CA ALA A 83 0.41 -0.22 -16.87
C ALA A 83 0.19 1.29 -16.72
N SER A 84 -0.40 1.74 -15.62
CA SER A 84 -0.60 3.16 -15.33
C SER A 84 0.70 3.93 -15.04
N ILE A 85 1.83 3.23 -14.86
CA ILE A 85 3.13 3.82 -14.54
C ILE A 85 3.94 4.06 -15.80
N SER A 86 4.03 5.31 -16.22
CA SER A 86 4.90 5.72 -17.33
C SER A 86 6.37 5.76 -16.91
N THR A 87 6.67 6.37 -15.74
CA THR A 87 8.03 6.53 -15.20
C THR A 87 8.05 6.25 -13.70
N ILE A 88 9.16 5.69 -13.20
CA ILE A 88 9.39 5.48 -11.77
C ILE A 88 10.01 6.70 -11.08
N GLU A 89 10.46 7.71 -11.83
CA GLU A 89 11.15 8.89 -11.27
C GLU A 89 10.26 9.68 -10.28
N THR A 90 8.95 9.63 -10.44
CA THR A 90 7.99 10.29 -9.57
C THR A 90 7.66 9.50 -8.30
N ILE A 91 8.26 8.32 -8.08
CA ILE A 91 7.94 7.46 -6.93
C ILE A 91 8.12 8.20 -5.60
N ASN A 92 9.22 8.94 -5.44
CA ASN A 92 9.53 9.68 -4.21
C ASN A 92 8.46 10.72 -3.87
N TYR A 93 7.86 11.34 -4.89
CA TYR A 93 6.76 12.29 -4.73
C TYR A 93 5.49 11.58 -4.25
N HIS A 94 5.11 10.48 -4.88
CA HIS A 94 3.92 9.71 -4.50
C HIS A 94 4.04 9.09 -3.10
N VAL A 95 5.22 8.53 -2.77
CA VAL A 95 5.56 8.03 -1.43
C VAL A 95 5.43 9.14 -0.38
N GLY A 96 5.93 10.34 -0.67
CA GLY A 96 5.80 11.50 0.21
C GLY A 96 4.33 11.86 0.49
N ILE A 97 3.48 11.86 -0.54
CA ILE A 97 2.04 12.12 -0.36
C ILE A 97 1.38 11.06 0.51
N VAL A 98 1.65 9.77 0.26
CA VAL A 98 1.07 8.67 1.05
C VAL A 98 1.46 8.78 2.52
N ALA A 99 2.75 9.01 2.79
CA ALA A 99 3.27 9.15 4.16
C ALA A 99 2.66 10.37 4.89
N GLU A 100 2.54 11.51 4.21
CA GLU A 100 1.95 12.72 4.80
C GLU A 100 0.44 12.53 5.09
N GLN A 101 -0.29 11.90 4.19
CA GLN A 101 -1.70 11.56 4.42
C GLN A 101 -1.86 10.58 5.59
N ALA A 102 -0.97 9.58 5.70
CA ALA A 102 -0.96 8.66 6.82
C ALA A 102 -0.73 9.37 8.17
N LYS A 103 0.25 10.27 8.22
CA LYS A 103 0.56 11.10 9.40
C LYS A 103 -0.65 11.92 9.83
N ARG A 104 -1.34 12.58 8.90
CA ARG A 104 -2.56 13.35 9.19
C ARG A 104 -3.65 12.49 9.82
N ARG A 105 -3.91 11.30 9.24
CA ARG A 105 -4.90 10.36 9.79
C ARG A 105 -4.51 9.87 11.18
N LYS A 106 -3.22 9.65 11.45
CA LYS A 106 -2.73 9.26 12.78
C LYS A 106 -2.99 10.35 13.81
N LEU A 107 -2.74 11.62 13.46
CA LEU A 107 -3.01 12.76 14.36
C LEU A 107 -4.50 12.90 14.69
N ILE A 108 -5.39 12.74 13.69
CA ILE A 108 -6.84 12.77 13.91
C ILE A 108 -7.26 11.67 14.90
N ARG A 109 -6.82 10.43 14.66
CA ARG A 109 -7.14 9.29 15.56
C ARG A 109 -6.62 9.51 16.98
N LEU A 110 -5.42 10.08 17.12
CA LEU A 110 -4.87 10.39 18.45
C LEU A 110 -5.72 11.44 19.17
N GLY A 111 -6.15 12.49 18.46
CA GLY A 111 -7.06 13.50 19.04
C GLY A 111 -8.39 12.90 19.50
N GLU A 112 -9.00 12.03 18.67
CA GLU A 112 -10.23 11.31 19.03
C GLU A 112 -10.04 10.39 20.24
N GLN A 113 -8.88 9.72 20.34
CA GLN A 113 -8.56 8.85 21.47
C GLN A 113 -8.42 9.67 22.77
N LEU A 114 -7.68 10.77 22.74
CA LEU A 114 -7.49 11.65 23.89
C LEU A 114 -8.83 12.22 24.39
N GLN A 115 -9.74 12.57 23.48
CA GLN A 115 -11.08 13.02 23.85
C GLN A 115 -11.88 11.92 24.57
N LYS A 116 -11.83 10.68 24.06
CA LYS A 116 -12.51 9.54 24.69
C LYS A 116 -11.96 9.23 26.07
N ASP A 117 -10.63 9.26 26.23
CA ASP A 117 -9.96 9.01 27.50
C ASP A 117 -10.28 10.09 28.54
N GLY A 118 -10.39 11.35 28.10
CA GLY A 118 -10.85 12.45 28.96
C GLY A 118 -12.28 12.23 29.49
N HIS A 119 -13.20 11.76 28.64
CA HIS A 119 -14.59 11.50 29.06
C HIS A 119 -14.74 10.28 29.97
N SER A 120 -13.88 9.27 29.85
CA SER A 120 -13.94 8.07 30.71
C SER A 120 -13.42 8.32 32.12
N LEU A 121 -12.54 9.31 32.32
CA LEU A 121 -12.01 9.71 33.63
C LEU A 121 -12.98 10.57 34.47
N THR A 122 -14.01 11.16 33.85
CA THR A 122 -14.99 12.03 34.55
C THR A 122 -16.26 11.29 34.98
N ARG A 123 -16.28 9.96 34.92
CA ARG A 123 -17.44 9.11 35.22
C ARG A 123 -17.08 8.05 36.25
#